data_AF-A0AAD9K233-F1
#
_entry.id   AF-A0AAD9K233-F1
#
_cell.length_a   1.000
_cell.length_b   1.000
_cell.length_c   1.000
_cell.angle_alpha   90.00
_cell.angle_beta   90.00
_cell.angle_gamma   90.00
#
_symmetry.space_group_name_H-M   'P 1'
#
loop_
_entity.id
_entity.type
_entity.pdbx_description
1 polymer ?
#
loop_
_entity_poly.entity_id
_entity_poly.type
_entity_poly.pdbx_seq_one_letter_code
_entity_poly.pdbx_strand_id
1 'polypeptide(L)' 'MRRLESVQGRLIKQSLELSKLPHNTALLKAPNIEKIEDIVNRNVLSLYNRIYTVESPARLVL' A
#
# COMPACT_ATOMS: atom_id res chain seq x y z
N MET A 1 -3.83 -2.68 -10.10
CA MET A 1 -3.24 -3.64 -9.15
C MET A 1 -1.91 -4.22 -9.63
N ARG A 2 -1.86 -5.10 -10.65
CA ARG A 2 -0.62 -5.79 -11.08
C ARG A 2 0.59 -4.87 -11.35
N ARG A 3 0.37 -3.66 -11.86
CA ARG A 3 1.44 -2.67 -12.14
C ARG A 3 2.14 -2.17 -10.87
N LEU A 4 1.40 -1.94 -9.79
CA LEU A 4 1.96 -1.41 -8.53
C LEU A 4 2.86 -2.45 -7.86
N GLU A 5 2.37 -3.70 -7.77
CA GLU A 5 3.16 -4.84 -7.27
C GLU A 5 4.39 -5.12 -8.14
N SER A 6 4.27 -4.91 -9.46
CA SER A 6 5.39 -5.08 -10.39
C SER A 6 6.48 -4.02 -10.19
N VAL A 7 6.08 -2.77 -9.94
CA VAL A 7 7.01 -1.67 -9.64
C VAL A 7 7.65 -1.87 -8.26
N GLN A 8 6.87 -2.21 -7.23
CA GLN A 8 7.39 -2.52 -5.89
C GLN A 8 8.41 -3.67 -5.96
N GLY A 9 8.08 -4.76 -6.65
CA GLY A 9 8.99 -5.88 -6.84
C GLY A 9 10.25 -5.51 -7.64
N ARG A 10 10.15 -4.63 -8.64
CA ARG A 10 11.33 -4.13 -9.38
C ARG A 10 12.23 -3.28 -8.49
N LEU A 11 11.68 -2.37 -7.68
CA LEU A 11 12.45 -1.53 -6.78
C LEU A 11 13.21 -2.37 -5.75
N ILE A 12 12.54 -3.34 -5.13
CA ILE A 12 13.17 -4.25 -4.17
C ILE A 12 14.30 -5.04 -4.82
N LYS A 13 14.09 -5.55 -6.03
CA LYS A 13 15.14 -6.25 -6.79
C LYS A 13 16.33 -5.35 -7.09
N GLN A 14 16.08 -4.09 -7.47
CA GLN A 14 17.15 -3.12 -7.72
C GLN A 14 17.94 -2.82 -6.44
N SER A 15 17.25 -2.63 -5.31
CA SER A 15 17.89 -2.39 -4.01
C SER A 15 18.71 -3.57 -3.49
N LEU A 16 18.35 -4.81 -3.88
CA LEU A 16 19.03 -6.04 -3.49
C LEU A 16 19.94 -6.61 -4.58
N GLU A 17 20.13 -5.89 -5.70
CA GLU A 17 20.89 -6.34 -6.87
C GLU A 17 20.43 -7.69 -7.47
N LEU A 18 19.16 -8.06 -7.23
CA LEU A 18 18.56 -9.31 -7.70
C LEU A 18 18.11 -9.16 -9.16
N SER A 19 19.04 -9.36 -10.08
CA SER A 19 18.88 -9.12 -11.51
C SER A 19 17.89 -10.07 -12.23
N LYS A 20 17.64 -11.29 -11.72
CA LYS A 20 16.71 -12.27 -12.33
C LYS A 20 15.96 -13.11 -11.29
N LEU A 21 14.78 -12.66 -10.89
CA LEU A 21 13.80 -13.48 -10.16
C LEU A 21 12.45 -13.45 -10.89
N PRO A 22 11.84 -14.60 -11.20
CA PRO A 22 10.64 -14.65 -12.04
C PRO A 22 9.38 -14.13 -11.32
N HIS A 23 9.32 -14.18 -9.99
CA HIS A 23 8.11 -13.88 -9.23
C HIS A 23 8.32 -12.85 -8.12
N ASN A 24 7.71 -11.67 -8.29
CA ASN A 24 7.74 -10.58 -7.30
C ASN A 24 7.01 -10.96 -5.99
N THR A 25 6.06 -11.89 -6.06
CA THR A 25 5.24 -12.34 -4.92
C THR A 25 6.03 -13.08 -3.85
N ALA A 26 7.05 -13.86 -4.24
CA ALA A 26 7.95 -14.54 -3.29
C ALA A 26 8.88 -13.54 -2.57
N LEU A 27 9.30 -12.50 -3.28
CA LEU A 27 10.17 -11.43 -2.77
C LEU A 27 9.51 -10.53 -1.74
N LEU A 28 8.19 -10.36 -1.77
CA LEU A 28 7.46 -9.61 -0.76
C LEU A 28 7.21 -10.46 0.49
N LYS A 29 6.93 -11.76 0.31
CA LYS A 29 6.64 -12.69 1.42
C LYS A 29 7.87 -13.00 2.27
N ALA A 30 9.03 -13.22 1.67
CA ALA A 30 10.24 -13.64 2.39
C ALA A 30 10.70 -12.63 3.47
N PRO A 31 10.75 -11.31 3.22
CA PRO A 31 11.07 -10.29 4.23
C PRO A 31 9.84 -9.75 4.99
N ASN A 32 8.65 -10.34 4.83
CA ASN A 32 7.40 -9.82 5.38
C ASN A 32 7.12 -8.34 4.99
N ILE A 33 7.43 -7.97 3.75
CA ILE A 33 7.16 -6.63 3.24
C ILE A 33 5.69 -6.54 2.85
N GLU A 34 4.96 -5.67 3.53
CA GLU A 34 3.56 -5.37 3.24
C GLU A 34 3.43 -4.77 1.82
N LYS A 35 2.35 -5.12 1.12
CA LYS A 35 2.10 -4.54 -0.21
C LYS A 35 1.72 -3.08 -0.04
N ILE A 36 2.23 -2.23 -0.94
CA ILE A 36 1.87 -0.80 -0.93
C ILE A 36 0.36 -0.62 -1.06
N GLU A 37 -0.31 -1.50 -1.82
CA GLU A 37 -1.76 -1.50 -1.96
C GLU A 37 -2.49 -1.66 -0.63
N ASP A 38 -2.07 -2.61 0.21
CA ASP A 38 -2.69 -2.88 1.51
C ASP A 38 -2.53 -1.66 2.45
N ILE A 39 -1.35 -1.02 2.42
CA ILE A 39 -1.06 0.19 3.19
C ILE A 39 -1.97 1.34 2.73
N VAL A 40 -2.07 1.58 1.42
CA VAL A 40 -2.90 2.65 0.86
C VAL A 40 -4.36 2.42 1.21
N ASN A 41 -4.88 1.21 1.03
CA ASN A 41 -6.27 0.87 1.36
C ASN A 41 -6.55 1.08 2.86
N ARG A 42 -5.68 0.60 3.74
CA ARG A 42 -5.81 0.81 5.19
C ARG A 42 -5.85 2.30 5.55
N ASN A 43 -4.96 3.09 4.95
CA ASN A 43 -4.87 4.52 5.23
C ASN A 43 -6.09 5.29 4.71
N VAL A 44 -6.58 4.94 3.51
CA VAL A 44 -7.80 5.53 2.94
C VAL A 44 -9.02 5.20 3.79
N LEU A 45 -9.18 3.94 4.22
CA LEU A 45 -10.26 3.55 5.12
C LEU A 45 -10.17 4.25 6.48
N SER A 46 -8.96 4.33 7.05
CA SER A 46 -8.72 5.08 8.29
C SER A 46 -9.09 6.56 8.14
N LEU A 47 -8.68 7.19 7.04
CA LEU A 47 -9.01 8.58 6.75
C LEU A 47 -10.51 8.78 6.55
N TYR A 48 -11.16 7.91 5.78
CA TYR A 48 -12.61 7.91 5.57
C TYR A 48 -13.32 7.87 6.92
N ASN A 49 -13.01 6.89 7.77
CA ASN A 49 -13.61 6.77 9.11
C ASN A 49 -13.37 8.03 9.94
N ARG A 50 -12.15 8.58 9.92
CA ARG A 50 -11.82 9.82 10.66
C ARG A 50 -12.63 11.02 10.21
N ILE A 51 -12.83 11.20 8.91
CA ILE A 51 -13.67 12.28 8.37
C ILE A 51 -15.09 12.17 8.94
N TYR A 52 -15.61 10.94 9.11
CA TYR A 52 -16.93 10.72 9.67
C TYR A 52 -17.00 10.73 11.21
N THR A 53 -15.87 10.69 11.92
CA THR A 53 -15.85 10.77 13.40
C THR A 53 -15.44 12.15 13.93
N VAL A 54 -14.89 13.03 13.09
CA VAL A 54 -14.60 14.41 13.49
C VAL A 54 -15.93 15.15 13.61
N GLU A 55 -16.25 15.63 14.81
CA GLU A 55 -17.32 16.61 15.03
C GLU A 55 -16.94 17.91 14.31
N SER A 56 -17.37 18.02 13.06
CA SER A 56 -17.21 19.24 12.27
C SER A 56 -18.47 20.08 12.41
N PRO A 57 -18.37 21.39 12.73
CA PRO A 57 -19.50 22.33 12.68
C PRO A 57 -20.22 22.32 11.33
N ALA A 58 -19.54 21.95 10.24
CA ALA A 58 -20.13 21.84 8.91
C ALA A 58 -21.18 20.71 8.80
N ARG A 59 -21.24 19.77 9.76
CA ARG A 59 -22.26 18.72 9.82
C ARG A 59 -23.60 19.23 10.37
N LEU A 60 -23.63 20.37 11.07
CA LEU A 60 -24.86 20.98 11.60
C LEU A 60 -25.66 21.78 10.55
N VAL A 61 -25.12 21.94 9.34
CA VAL A 61 -25.64 22.85 8.30
C VAL A 61 -26.13 22.10 7.04
N LEU A 62 -26.05 20.75 7.03
CA LEU A 62 -26.64 19.88 6.00
C LEU A 62 -27.82 19.11 6.58
#